data_AF-A0A4Q3V926-F1
#
_entry.id   AF-A0A4Q3V926-F1
#
_cell.length_a   1.000
_cell.length_b   1.000
_cell.length_c   1.000
_cell.angle_alpha   90.00
_cell.angle_beta   90.00
_cell.angle_gamma   90.00
#
_symmetry.space_group_name_H-M   'P 1'
#
loop_
_entity.id
_entity.type
_entity.pdbx_description
1 polymer ?
#
loop_
_entity_poly.entity_id
_entity_poly.type
_entity_poly.pdbx_seq_one_letter_code
_entity_poly.pdbx_strand_id
1 'polypeptide(L)'
;METYNEIADRYLAAWNETDLKGRRRFIAETFTEDATYVDPLMEGIGHEGLEALIVGVQAQFPGYRFTRIGVKGTDCCTVRDGRFVTVVGFLDQMPG
;
A
#
# COMPACT_ATOMS: atom_id res chain seq x y z
N MET A 1 -21.09 0.56 0.93
CA MET A 1 -20.26 -0.62 0.60
C MET A 1 -19.22 -0.13 -0.38
N GLU A 2 -17.96 -0.10 0.04
CA GLU A 2 -16.85 0.36 -0.78
C GLU A 2 -16.62 -0.66 -1.92
N THR A 3 -16.38 -0.15 -3.13
CA THR A 3 -16.00 -0.95 -4.29
C THR A 3 -14.52 -1.29 -4.22
N TYR A 4 -14.11 -2.37 -4.90
CA TYR A 4 -12.68 -2.70 -5.01
C TYR A 4 -11.85 -1.60 -5.67
N ASN A 5 -12.47 -0.75 -6.49
CA ASN A 5 -11.79 0.38 -7.11
C ASN A 5 -11.44 1.46 -6.10
N GLU A 6 -12.37 1.79 -5.20
CA GLU A 6 -12.15 2.78 -4.14
C GLU A 6 -11.09 2.31 -3.13
N ILE A 7 -11.07 1.00 -2.81
CA ILE A 7 -10.04 0.40 -1.96
C ILE A 7 -8.65 0.53 -2.61
N ALA A 8 -8.55 0.28 -3.92
CA ALA A 8 -7.30 0.43 -4.67
C ALA A 8 -6.84 1.89 -4.74
N ASP A 9 -7.76 2.84 -4.90
CA ASP A 9 -7.41 4.26 -4.94
C ASP A 9 -6.90 4.75 -3.57
N ARG A 10 -7.51 4.28 -2.47
CA ARG A 10 -7.04 4.57 -1.12
C ARG A 10 -5.65 3.96 -0.85
N TYR A 11 -5.41 2.74 -1.33
CA TYR A 11 -4.08 2.13 -1.28
C TYR A 11 -3.02 2.99 -1.96
N LEU A 12 -3.29 3.46 -3.19
CA LEU A 12 -2.36 4.34 -3.90
C LEU A 12 -2.17 5.69 -3.20
N ALA A 13 -3.20 6.20 -2.51
CA ALA A 13 -3.07 7.41 -1.70
C ALA A 13 -2.10 7.20 -0.52
N ALA A 14 -2.17 6.04 0.16
CA ALA A 14 -1.24 5.70 1.23
C ALA A 14 0.23 5.69 0.76
N TRP A 15 0.49 5.10 -0.41
CA TRP A 15 1.84 5.02 -0.99
C TRP A 15 2.38 6.36 -1.49
N ASN A 16 1.50 7.27 -1.93
CA ASN A 16 1.90 8.57 -2.48
C ASN A 16 1.90 9.69 -1.44
N GLU A 17 1.37 9.47 -0.23
CA GLU A 17 1.36 10.49 0.82
C GLU A 17 2.75 10.62 1.46
N THR A 18 3.25 11.84 1.50
CA THR A 18 4.59 12.16 2.02
C THR A 18 4.52 12.82 3.40
N ASP A 19 3.41 13.48 3.75
CA ASP A 19 3.18 14.01 5.08
C ASP A 19 3.01 12.87 6.11
N LEU A 20 3.66 13.01 7.27
CA LEU A 20 3.65 11.99 8.31
C LEU A 20 2.23 11.70 8.83
N LYS A 21 1.45 12.75 9.12
CA LYS A 21 0.11 12.59 9.70
C LYS A 21 -0.86 12.03 8.65
N GLY A 22 -0.78 12.55 7.42
CA GLY A 22 -1.54 12.04 6.28
C GLY A 22 -1.28 10.56 6.05
N ARG A 23 -0.01 10.16 6.02
CA ARG A 23 0.40 8.77 5.77
C ARG A 23 -0.14 7.81 6.83
N ARG A 24 0.01 8.16 8.11
CA ARG A 24 -0.54 7.34 9.22
C ARG A 24 -2.05 7.18 9.12
N ARG A 25 -2.74 8.26 8.78
CA ARG A 25 -4.19 8.22 8.56
C ARG A 25 -4.54 7.29 7.39
N PHE A 26 -3.90 7.44 6.23
CA PHE A 26 -4.17 6.59 5.09
C PHE A 26 -3.82 5.12 5.36
N ILE A 27 -2.71 4.83 6.06
CA ILE A 27 -2.36 3.46 6.47
C ILE A 27 -3.47 2.87 7.34
N ALA A 28 -3.93 3.61 8.36
CA ALA A 28 -5.01 3.15 9.24
C ALA A 28 -6.32 2.91 8.47
N GLU A 29 -6.68 3.80 7.55
CA GLU A 29 -7.88 3.64 6.72
C GLU A 29 -7.75 2.50 5.70
N THR A 30 -6.54 2.16 5.26
CA THR A 30 -6.27 1.18 4.19
C THR A 30 -6.03 -0.23 4.71
N PHE A 31 -5.27 -0.38 5.78
CA PHE A 31 -4.77 -1.66 6.28
C PHE A 31 -5.30 -1.93 7.68
N THR A 32 -5.67 -3.17 7.97
CA THR A 32 -5.93 -3.62 9.35
C THR A 32 -4.68 -3.47 10.22
N GLU A 33 -4.87 -3.42 11.54
CA GLU A 33 -3.80 -3.15 12.52
C GLU A 33 -2.67 -4.19 12.46
N ASP A 34 -3.03 -5.42 12.10
CA ASP A 34 -2.15 -6.59 11.96
C ASP A 34 -1.83 -6.95 10.50
N ALA A 35 -2.11 -6.05 9.54
CA ALA A 35 -1.95 -6.35 8.13
C ALA A 35 -0.50 -6.68 7.74
N THR A 36 -0.35 -7.54 6.74
CA THR A 36 0.96 -7.86 6.14
C THR A 36 1.03 -7.41 4.68
N TYR A 37 2.18 -6.86 4.32
CA TYR A 37 2.59 -6.59 2.95
C TYR A 37 3.88 -7.35 2.69
N VAL A 38 3.91 -8.16 1.63
CA VAL A 38 5.11 -8.91 1.23
C VAL A 38 5.26 -8.84 -0.28
N ASP A 39 6.43 -8.39 -0.72
CA ASP A 39 6.92 -8.53 -2.09
C ASP A 39 8.27 -9.26 -2.09
N PRO A 40 8.86 -9.62 -3.25
CA PRO A 40 10.15 -10.32 -3.30
C PRO A 40 11.36 -9.60 -2.66
N LEU A 41 11.25 -8.30 -2.39
CA LEU A 41 12.30 -7.42 -1.89
C LEU A 41 12.02 -6.93 -0.46
N MET A 42 10.75 -6.80 -0.07
CA MET A 42 10.36 -6.08 1.15
C MET A 42 9.19 -6.74 1.89
N GLU A 43 9.16 -6.50 3.20
CA GLU A 43 8.07 -6.89 4.10
C GLU A 43 7.69 -5.72 5.01
N GLY A 44 6.39 -5.53 5.22
CA GLY A 44 5.82 -4.63 6.21
C GLY A 44 4.76 -5.33 7.03
N ILE A 45 4.87 -5.27 8.36
CA ILE A 45 3.92 -5.90 9.30
C ILE A 45 3.33 -4.83 10.21
N GLY A 46 2.00 -4.78 10.25
CA GLY A 46 1.24 -3.79 10.99
C GLY A 46 1.49 -2.36 10.51
N HIS A 47 0.84 -1.39 11.14
CA HIS A 47 0.91 0.00 10.70
C HIS A 47 2.32 0.59 10.77
N GLU A 48 3.12 0.24 11.79
CA GLU A 48 4.50 0.73 11.91
C GLU A 48 5.42 0.16 10.83
N GLY A 49 5.30 -1.15 10.53
CA GLY A 49 6.09 -1.78 9.48
C GLY A 49 5.72 -1.25 8.09
N LEU A 50 4.42 -1.03 7.84
CA LEU A 50 3.94 -0.42 6.60
C LEU A 50 4.39 1.03 6.45
N GLU A 51 4.38 1.82 7.54
CA GLU A 51 4.89 3.20 7.54
C GLU A 51 6.39 3.21 7.18
N ALA A 52 7.20 2.39 7.86
CA ALA A 52 8.63 2.30 7.62
C ALA A 52 8.94 1.87 6.18
N LEU A 53 8.18 0.91 5.65
CA LEU A 53 8.28 0.44 4.27
C LEU A 53 8.03 1.59 3.28
N ILE A 54 6.88 2.27 3.39
CA ILE A 54 6.51 3.36 2.46
C ILE A 54 7.53 4.51 2.54
N VAL A 55 7.99 4.86 3.75
CA VAL A 55 9.04 5.88 3.93
C VAL A 55 10.34 5.46 3.22
N GLY A 56 10.79 4.22 3.41
CA GLY A 56 12.01 3.70 2.80
C GLY A 56 11.94 3.75 1.27
N VAL A 57 10.82 3.33 0.71
CA VAL A 57 10.60 3.34 -0.75
C VAL A 57 10.57 4.76 -1.31
N GLN A 58 9.85 5.68 -0.67
CA GLN A 58 9.83 7.08 -1.10
C GLN A 58 11.21 7.76 -1.00
N ALA A 59 12.02 7.39 -0.01
CA ALA A 59 13.38 7.91 0.14
C ALA A 59 14.33 7.37 -0.95
N GLN A 60 14.15 6.12 -1.37
CA GLN A 60 14.93 5.52 -2.45
C GLN A 60 14.57 6.11 -3.82
N PHE A 61 13.31 6.51 -4.03
CA PHE A 61 12.80 7.03 -5.31
C PHE A 61 12.15 8.41 -5.12
N PRO A 62 12.93 9.46 -4.81
CA PRO A 62 12.38 10.78 -4.53
C PRO A 62 11.71 11.38 -5.78
N GLY A 63 10.48 11.88 -5.61
CA GLY A 63 9.71 12.52 -6.68
C GLY A 63 8.91 11.56 -7.57
N TYR A 64 9.09 10.25 -7.41
CA TYR A 64 8.26 9.25 -8.09
C TYR A 64 6.87 9.17 -7.45
N ARG A 65 5.90 8.77 -8.26
CA ARG A 65 4.52 8.52 -7.82
C ARG A 65 4.03 7.20 -8.36
N PHE A 66 3.31 6.47 -7.52
CA PHE A 66 2.64 5.24 -7.92
C PHE A 66 1.36 5.58 -8.66
N THR A 67 1.14 4.93 -9.80
CA THR A 67 -0.08 5.05 -10.59
C THR A 67 -0.77 3.70 -10.70
N ARG A 68 -2.09 3.75 -10.86
CA ARG A 68 -2.89 2.55 -11.05
C ARG A 68 -2.49 1.84 -12.35
N ILE A 69 -2.10 0.59 -12.24
CA ILE A 69 -1.97 -0.32 -13.38
C ILE A 69 -3.03 -1.42 -13.26
N GLY A 70 -3.39 -2.05 -14.38
CA GLY A 70 -4.13 -3.30 -14.31
C GLY A 70 -3.27 -4.34 -13.60
N VAL A 71 -3.84 -5.09 -12.66
CA VAL A 71 -3.15 -6.19 -11.96
C VAL A 71 -2.60 -7.16 -13.01
N LYS A 72 -1.29 -7.42 -12.99
CA LYS A 72 -0.61 -8.28 -13.96
C LYS A 72 0.05 -9.45 -13.22
N GLY A 73 -0.65 -10.59 -13.15
CA GLY A 73 -0.07 -11.86 -12.69
C GLY A 73 -0.67 -12.37 -11.38
N THR A 74 0.21 -12.77 -10.45
CA THR A 74 -0.08 -13.54 -9.22
C THR A 74 -0.38 -12.68 -7.99
N ASP A 75 -0.49 -11.35 -8.15
CA ASP A 75 -0.72 -10.45 -7.02
C ASP A 75 -2.09 -10.73 -6.39
N CYS A 76 -2.09 -11.05 -5.11
CA CYS A 76 -3.30 -11.38 -4.38
C CYS A 76 -3.38 -10.60 -3.08
N CYS A 77 -4.60 -10.31 -2.67
CA CYS A 77 -4.86 -9.62 -1.43
C CYS A 77 -6.09 -10.19 -0.75
N THR A 78 -6.10 -10.12 0.58
CA THR A 78 -7.29 -10.39 1.38
C THR A 78 -7.82 -9.07 1.90
N VAL A 79 -9.11 -8.83 1.70
CA VAL A 79 -9.80 -7.63 2.19
C VAL A 79 -10.86 -8.03 3.22
N ARG A 80 -10.88 -7.33 4.35
CA ARG A 80 -11.88 -7.45 5.42
C ARG A 80 -12.39 -6.06 5.77
N ASP A 81 -13.71 -5.89 5.73
CA ASP A 81 -14.37 -4.61 6.04
C ASP A 81 -13.79 -3.41 5.27
N GLY A 82 -13.45 -3.64 3.99
CA GLY A 82 -12.85 -2.63 3.11
C GLY A 82 -11.34 -2.40 3.31
N ARG A 83 -10.72 -3.01 4.32
CA ARG A 83 -9.29 -2.86 4.63
C ARG A 83 -8.49 -4.09 4.20
N PHE A 84 -7.25 -3.88 3.79
CA PHE A 84 -6.32 -4.96 3.50
C PHE A 84 -5.91 -5.68 4.79
N VAL A 85 -5.98 -7.01 4.75
CA VAL A 85 -5.43 -7.92 5.76
C VAL A 85 -4.11 -8.47 5.29
N THR A 86 -4.04 -8.90 4.03
CA THR A 86 -2.79 -9.35 3.41
C THR A 86 -2.67 -8.76 2.02
N VAL A 87 -1.44 -8.42 1.65
CA VAL A 87 -1.03 -8.05 0.31
C VAL A 87 0.22 -8.86 -0.03
N VAL A 88 0.16 -9.61 -1.13
CA VAL A 88 1.29 -10.40 -1.65
C VAL A 88 1.52 -10.01 -3.11
N GLY A 89 2.74 -9.58 -3.42
CA GLY A 89 3.12 -9.12 -4.75
C GLY A 89 3.05 -7.60 -4.92
N PHE A 90 3.01 -7.15 -6.17
CA PHE A 90 3.09 -5.74 -6.54
C PHE A 90 1.72 -5.22 -6.96
N LEU A 91 0.94 -4.67 -6.01
CA LEU A 91 -0.31 -3.97 -6.33
C LEU A 91 -0.10 -2.61 -7.01
N ASP A 92 1.15 -2.18 -7.11
CA ASP A 92 1.59 -0.96 -7.75
C ASP A 92 2.88 -1.20 -8.55
N GLN A 93 3.15 -0.33 -9.53
CA GLN A 93 4.45 -0.27 -10.20
C GLN A 93 4.95 1.17 -10.14
N MET A 94 6.25 1.33 -9.87
CA MET A 94 6.93 2.57 -10.20
C MET A 94 7.03 2.70 -11.71
N PRO A 95 6.73 3.87 -12.30
CA PRO A 95 7.03 4.10 -13.70
C PRO A 95 8.53 3.92 -13.94
N GLY A 96 8.88 3.13 -14.96
CA GLY A 96 10.26 3.00 -15.45
C GLY A 96 10.79 4.26 -16.09
#